data_AF-A9BZP6-F1
#
_entry.id   AF-A9BZP6-F1
#
_cell.length_a   1.000
_cell.length_b   1.000
_cell.length_c   1.000
_cell.angle_alpha   90.00
_cell.angle_beta   90.00
_cell.angle_gamma   90.00
#
_symmetry.space_group_name_H-M   'P 1'
#
loop_
_entity.id
_entity.type
_entity.pdbx_description
1 polymer ?
#
loop_
_entity_poly.entity_id
_entity_poly.type
_entity_poly.pdbx_seq_one_letter_code
_entity_poly.pdbx_strand_id
1 'polypeptide(L)'
;MLKDINALAPTIRIMPGAPTIFMTPFVFITLALVSVLNSIPCNDSILRKSDKALSIVFTLGISSALVSLIFITPLQYYAMPKLGYTRCNILEGHPTLYFTDWVKNPEWCVRGKTREWVKEQARLSGNLENP
;
A
#
# COMPACT_ATOMS: atom_id res chain seq x y z
N MET A 1 4.08 -8.74 -2.66
CA MET A 1 3.47 -8.08 -3.83
C MET A 1 4.10 -8.53 -5.15
N LEU A 2 5.32 -8.09 -5.56
CA LEU A 2 5.90 -8.53 -6.85
C LEU A 2 6.08 -10.06 -6.94
N LYS A 3 6.53 -10.71 -5.87
CA LYS A 3 6.63 -12.18 -5.80
C LYS A 3 5.26 -12.87 -5.95
N ASP A 4 4.20 -12.29 -5.40
CA ASP A 4 2.84 -12.86 -5.47
C ASP A 4 2.21 -12.68 -6.85
N ILE A 5 2.47 -11.55 -7.51
CA ILE A 5 2.07 -11.31 -8.90
C ILE A 5 2.80 -12.28 -9.84
N ASN A 6 4.12 -12.43 -9.66
CA ASN A 6 4.93 -13.33 -10.48
C ASN A 6 4.59 -14.81 -10.25
N ALA A 7 4.19 -15.17 -9.03
CA ALA A 7 3.72 -16.52 -8.69
C ALA A 7 2.25 -16.77 -9.07
N LEU A 8 1.58 -15.83 -9.75
CA LEU A 8 0.17 -15.96 -10.13
C LEU A 8 -0.71 -16.37 -8.94
N ALA A 9 -0.45 -15.75 -7.78
CA ALA A 9 -1.08 -16.12 -6.52
C ALA A 9 -2.62 -16.01 -6.61
N PRO A 10 -3.38 -16.89 -5.94
CA PRO A 10 -4.85 -16.89 -6.02
C PRO A 10 -5.51 -15.63 -5.45
N THR A 11 -4.77 -14.89 -4.63
CA THR A 11 -5.20 -13.64 -4.01
C THR A 11 -4.01 -12.68 -3.89
N ILE A 12 -4.23 -11.41 -4.24
CA ILE A 12 -3.23 -10.34 -4.15
C ILE A 12 -3.82 -9.21 -3.32
N ARG A 13 -3.07 -8.79 -2.30
CA ARG A 13 -3.39 -7.62 -1.49
C ARG A 13 -2.61 -6.42 -2.00
N ILE A 14 -3.33 -5.40 -2.42
CA ILE A 14 -2.75 -4.14 -2.89
C ILE A 14 -3.06 -3.05 -1.88
N MET A 15 -2.02 -2.34 -1.45
CA MET A 15 -2.16 -1.12 -0.66
C MET A 15 -1.73 0.06 -1.53
N PRO A 16 -2.67 0.85 -2.07
CA PRO A 16 -2.33 2.01 -2.90
C PRO A 16 -1.48 3.04 -2.15
N GLY A 17 -1.64 3.12 -0.82
CA GLY A 17 -0.85 3.97 0.08
C GLY A 17 0.46 3.37 0.58
N ALA A 18 0.98 2.28 0.00
CA ALA A 18 2.29 1.76 0.40
C ALA A 18 3.41 2.82 0.40
N PRO A 19 3.53 3.69 -0.62
CA PRO A 19 4.57 4.71 -0.64
C PRO A 19 4.44 5.75 0.48
N THR A 20 3.21 6.09 0.88
CA THR A 20 2.97 7.10 1.93
C THR A 20 3.31 6.59 3.32
N ILE A 21 3.09 5.29 3.61
CA ILE A 21 3.51 4.70 4.88
C ILE A 21 5.04 4.75 5.04
N PHE A 22 5.80 4.51 3.98
CA PHE A 22 7.27 4.59 4.04
C PHE A 22 7.79 6.00 4.35
N MET A 23 7.11 7.05 3.87
CA MET A 23 7.53 8.44 4.09
C MET A 23 7.13 9.00 5.46
N THR A 24 6.15 8.38 6.11
CA THR A 24 5.60 8.80 7.42
C THR A 24 6.67 8.94 8.52
N PRO A 25 7.55 7.94 8.79
CA PRO A 25 8.56 8.08 9.85
C PRO A 25 9.57 9.20 9.58
N PHE A 26 9.92 9.47 8.31
CA PHE A 26 10.84 10.56 7.96
C PHE A 26 10.25 11.93 8.27
N VAL A 27 8.94 12.12 8.09
CA VAL A 27 8.25 13.35 8.47
C VAL A 27 8.28 13.55 9.98
N PHE A 28 8.00 12.51 10.78
CA PHE A 28 8.05 12.61 12.24
C PHE A 28 9.46 12.90 12.77
N ILE A 29 10.49 12.24 12.21
CA ILE A 29 11.89 12.48 12.59
C ILE A 29 12.30 13.92 12.28
N THR A 30 11.99 14.41 11.07
CA THR A 30 12.34 15.78 10.67
C THR A 30 11.57 16.84 11.46
N LEU A 31 10.29 16.59 11.78
CA LEU A 31 9.50 17.46 12.65
C LEU A 31 10.09 17.52 14.08
N ALA A 32 10.42 16.36 14.67
CA ALA A 32 11.02 16.30 15.99
C ALA A 32 12.36 17.04 16.04
N LEU A 33 13.22 16.87 15.02
CA LEU A 33 14.47 17.60 14.89
C LEU A 33 14.26 19.12 14.83
N VAL A 34 13.28 19.58 14.04
CA VAL A 34 12.95 21.02 13.95
C VAL A 34 12.39 21.55 15.26
N SER A 35 11.55 20.79 15.98
CA SER A 35 11.05 21.19 17.30
C SER A 35 12.17 21.33 18.33
N VAL A 36 13.12 20.39 18.36
CA VAL A 36 14.29 20.46 19.25
C VAL A 36 15.19 21.63 18.88
N LEU A 37 15.48 21.83 17.59
CA LEU A 37 16.32 22.94 17.12
C LEU A 37 15.68 24.31 17.40
N ASN A 38 14.35 24.43 17.35
CA ASN A 38 13.64 25.66 17.72
C ASN A 38 13.64 25.94 19.23
N SER A 39 13.77 24.91 20.06
CA SER A 39 13.85 25.07 21.53
C SER A 39 15.22 25.56 22.02
N ILE A 40 16.24 25.50 21.16
CA ILE A 40 17.61 25.93 21.45
C ILE A 40 17.84 27.25 20.68
N PRO A 41 18.48 28.29 21.25
CA PRO A 41 18.89 29.48 20.50
C PRO A 41 20.04 29.13 19.55
N CYS A 42 19.73 28.38 18.50
CA CYS A 42 20.64 28.01 17.42
C CYS A 42 20.73 29.15 16.40
N ASN A 43 21.84 29.16 15.65
CA ASN A 43 22.08 30.10 14.56
C ASN A 43 20.96 30.04 13.51
N ASP A 44 20.40 31.20 13.12
CA ASP A 44 19.35 31.34 12.10
C ASP A 44 19.68 30.62 10.77
N SER A 45 20.97 30.52 10.45
CA SER A 45 21.44 29.80 9.27
C SER A 45 21.19 28.28 9.33
N ILE A 46 21.20 27.68 10.52
CA ILE A 46 20.92 26.26 10.73
C ILE A 46 19.41 26.02 10.71
N LEU A 47 18.63 26.89 11.36
CA LEU A 47 17.17 26.83 11.38
C LEU A 47 16.59 26.95 9.96
N ARG A 48 17.08 27.90 9.16
CA ARG A 48 16.64 28.06 7.76
C ARG A 48 16.98 26.83 6.88
N LYS A 49 18.08 26.12 7.18
CA LYS A 49 18.43 24.88 6.47
C LYS A 49 17.51 23.72 6.86
N SER A 50 17.19 23.58 8.14
CA SER A 50 16.26 22.55 8.60
C SER A 50 14.84 22.77 8.09
N ASP A 51 14.36 24.01 8.05
CA ASP A 51 13.04 24.35 7.49
C ASP A 51 12.95 24.03 6.00
N LYS A 52 14.02 24.33 5.25
CA LYS A 52 14.10 23.98 3.83
C LYS A 52 14.12 22.46 3.62
N ALA A 53 14.84 21.71 4.46
CA ALA A 53 14.86 20.26 4.42
C ALA A 53 13.46 19.66 4.74
N LEU A 54 12.80 20.19 5.78
CA LEU A 54 11.43 19.80 6.15
C LEU A 54 10.46 20.06 4.99
N SER A 55 10.51 21.25 4.40
CA SER A 55 9.68 21.63 3.25
C SER A 55 9.87 20.71 2.04
N ILE A 56 11.13 20.33 1.73
CA ILE A 56 11.43 19.39 0.64
C ILE A 56 10.85 18.00 0.95
N VAL A 57 11.04 17.47 2.16
CA VAL A 57 10.54 16.14 2.55
C VAL A 57 9.01 16.10 2.48
N PHE A 58 8.33 17.14 2.97
CA PHE A 58 6.87 17.25 2.84
C PHE A 58 6.42 17.32 1.39
N THR A 59 7.07 18.13 0.56
CA THR A 59 6.73 18.27 -0.86
C THR A 59 6.91 16.95 -1.61
N LEU A 60 7.98 16.22 -1.33
CA LEU A 60 8.23 14.88 -1.89
C LEU A 60 7.20 13.85 -1.42
N GLY A 61 6.82 13.89 -0.13
CA GLY A 61 5.77 13.02 0.42
C GLY A 61 4.41 13.26 -0.24
N ILE A 62 3.99 14.52 -0.35
CA ILE A 62 2.70 14.91 -0.95
C ILE A 62 2.67 14.57 -2.43
N SER A 63 3.73 14.89 -3.19
CA SER A 63 3.82 14.56 -4.61
C SER A 63 3.78 13.05 -4.85
N SER A 64 4.50 12.26 -4.04
CA SER A 64 4.45 10.80 -4.10
C SER A 64 3.04 10.25 -3.83
N ALA A 65 2.35 10.81 -2.83
CA ALA A 65 0.96 10.45 -2.51
C ALA A 65 0.02 10.75 -3.69
N LEU A 66 0.13 11.96 -4.26
CA LEU A 66 -0.66 12.39 -5.42
C LEU A 66 -0.43 11.49 -6.63
N VAL A 67 0.82 11.15 -6.95
CA VAL A 67 1.14 10.22 -8.05
C VAL A 67 0.52 8.84 -7.80
N SER A 68 0.58 8.35 -6.57
CA SER A 68 0.01 7.04 -6.19
C SER A 68 -1.51 7.02 -6.35
N LEU A 69 -2.19 8.10 -5.98
CA LEU A 69 -3.64 8.21 -6.10
C LEU A 69 -4.10 8.44 -7.55
N ILE A 70 -3.43 9.33 -8.29
CA ILE A 70 -3.86 9.77 -9.63
C ILE A 70 -3.46 8.77 -10.71
N PHE A 71 -2.32 8.09 -10.58
CA PHE A 71 -1.81 7.22 -11.64
C PHE A 71 -1.79 5.75 -11.21
N ILE A 72 -1.19 5.44 -10.06
CA ILE A 72 -0.98 4.04 -9.66
C ILE A 72 -2.30 3.33 -9.35
N THR A 73 -3.19 3.98 -8.60
CA THR A 73 -4.50 3.43 -8.24
C THR A 73 -5.38 3.12 -9.45
N PRO A 74 -5.62 4.05 -10.40
CA PRO A 74 -6.41 3.72 -11.58
C PRO A 74 -5.72 2.73 -12.51
N LEU A 75 -4.38 2.77 -12.62
CA LEU A 75 -3.64 1.76 -13.38
C LEU A 75 -3.85 0.36 -12.80
N GLN A 76 -3.81 0.21 -11.47
CA GLN A 76 -4.12 -1.05 -10.80
C GLN A 76 -5.56 -1.49 -11.08
N TYR A 77 -6.52 -0.56 -11.03
CA TYR A 77 -7.92 -0.85 -11.31
C TYR A 77 -8.16 -1.32 -12.76
N TYR A 78 -7.37 -0.81 -13.71
CA TYR A 78 -7.46 -1.21 -15.11
C TYR A 78 -6.69 -2.48 -15.45
N ALA A 79 -5.51 -2.67 -14.86
CA ALA A 79 -4.62 -3.80 -15.17
C ALA A 79 -5.07 -5.10 -14.49
N MET A 80 -5.54 -5.04 -13.23
CA MET A 80 -5.87 -6.25 -12.46
C MET A 80 -7.01 -7.08 -13.08
N PRO A 81 -8.11 -6.50 -13.59
CA PRO A 81 -9.14 -7.25 -14.30
C PRO A 81 -8.62 -7.95 -15.56
N LYS A 82 -7.70 -7.30 -16.30
CA LYS A 82 -7.08 -7.91 -17.49
C LYS A 82 -6.19 -9.09 -17.16
N LEU A 83 -5.68 -9.16 -15.93
CA LEU A 83 -4.92 -10.30 -15.40
C LEU A 83 -5.81 -11.41 -14.81
N GLY A 84 -7.14 -11.29 -14.95
CA GLY A 84 -8.10 -12.26 -14.43
C GLY A 84 -8.36 -12.11 -12.93
N TYR A 85 -8.08 -10.95 -12.33
CA TYR A 85 -8.40 -10.71 -10.92
C TYR A 85 -9.62 -9.82 -10.78
N THR A 86 -10.52 -10.23 -9.87
CA THR A 86 -11.68 -9.45 -9.46
C THR A 86 -11.44 -8.81 -8.10
N ARG A 87 -11.93 -7.59 -7.92
CA ARG A 87 -11.81 -6.85 -6.67
C ARG A 87 -12.70 -7.49 -5.60
N CYS A 88 -12.13 -7.75 -4.43
CA CYS A 88 -12.83 -8.34 -3.30
C CYS A 88 -12.47 -7.63 -2.00
N ASN A 89 -13.35 -6.78 -1.46
CA ASN A 89 -13.06 -6.02 -0.24
C ASN A 89 -13.76 -6.54 1.02
N ILE A 90 -14.37 -7.73 0.95
CA ILE A 90 -15.22 -8.29 2.01
C ILE A 90 -14.55 -9.43 2.80
N LEU A 91 -13.31 -9.79 2.43
CA LEU A 91 -12.53 -10.77 3.17
C LEU A 91 -12.12 -10.21 4.54
N GLU A 92 -11.88 -11.08 5.51
CA GLU A 92 -11.41 -10.69 6.83
C GLU A 92 -9.87 -10.69 6.92
N GLY A 93 -9.34 -10.08 7.99
CA GLY A 93 -7.90 -9.95 8.20
C GLY A 93 -7.26 -8.80 7.42
N HIS A 94 -8.03 -7.75 7.12
CA HIS A 94 -7.49 -6.47 6.64
C HIS A 94 -6.87 -5.71 7.84
N PRO A 95 -5.55 -5.42 7.84
CA PRO A 95 -4.95 -4.69 8.95
C PRO A 95 -5.42 -3.22 9.00
N THR A 96 -5.85 -2.64 7.87
CA THR A 96 -6.44 -1.30 7.78
C THR A 96 -7.49 -1.23 6.65
N LEU A 97 -8.33 -0.19 6.65
CA LEU A 97 -9.38 0.05 5.63
C LEU A 97 -8.82 0.32 4.21
N TYR A 98 -7.53 0.61 4.08
CA TYR A 98 -6.90 1.05 2.83
C TYR A 98 -6.32 -0.08 1.98
N PHE A 99 -6.50 -1.32 2.40
CA PHE A 99 -6.13 -2.48 1.62
C PHE A 99 -7.26 -2.85 0.67
N THR A 100 -6.92 -3.13 -0.59
CA THR A 100 -7.84 -3.73 -1.55
C THR A 100 -7.34 -5.13 -1.86
N ASP A 101 -8.14 -6.13 -1.50
CA ASP A 101 -7.89 -7.51 -1.87
C ASP A 101 -8.44 -7.79 -3.28
N TRP A 102 -7.69 -8.59 -4.02
CA TRP A 102 -8.01 -9.05 -5.37
C TRP A 102 -7.96 -10.57 -5.38
N VAL A 103 -8.94 -11.22 -6.01
CA VAL A 103 -9.06 -12.68 -6.10
C VAL A 103 -9.16 -13.11 -7.56
N LYS A 104 -8.58 -14.26 -7.92
CA LYS A 104 -8.68 -14.76 -9.31
C LYS A 104 -10.08 -15.23 -9.67
N ASN A 105 -10.75 -15.89 -8.74
CA ASN A 105 -12.12 -16.37 -8.94
C ASN A 105 -13.08 -15.50 -8.10
N PRO A 106 -14.08 -14.84 -8.71
CA PRO A 106 -15.06 -14.05 -7.97
C PRO A 106 -15.84 -14.86 -6.94
N GLU A 107 -16.04 -16.17 -7.15
CA GLU A 107 -16.73 -17.06 -6.21
C GLU A 107 -15.97 -17.24 -4.88
N TRP A 108 -14.66 -16.96 -4.87
CA TRP A 108 -13.85 -17.00 -3.65
C TRP A 108 -13.99 -15.71 -2.81
N CYS A 109 -14.72 -14.72 -3.30
CA CYS A 109 -15.00 -13.50 -2.57
C CYS A 109 -16.21 -13.70 -1.64
N VAL A 110 -15.97 -14.28 -0.46
CA VAL A 110 -17.03 -14.60 0.52
C VAL A 110 -16.85 -13.80 1.79
N ARG A 111 -17.93 -13.17 2.28
CA ARG A 111 -17.93 -12.42 3.54
C ARG A 111 -17.62 -13.35 4.72
N GLY A 112 -16.78 -12.89 5.65
CA GLY A 112 -16.41 -13.67 6.84
C GLY A 112 -15.35 -14.75 6.57
N LYS A 113 -14.74 -14.76 5.37
CA LYS A 113 -13.62 -15.65 5.05
C LYS A 113 -12.32 -14.87 4.97
N THR A 114 -11.21 -15.53 5.30
CA THR A 114 -9.87 -14.92 5.27
C THR A 114 -9.15 -15.24 3.96
N ARG A 115 -7.98 -14.61 3.76
CA ARG A 115 -7.12 -14.84 2.58
C ARG A 115 -6.60 -16.28 2.51
N GLU A 116 -6.40 -16.91 3.65
CA GLU A 116 -5.95 -18.29 3.81
C GLU A 116 -7.01 -19.26 3.30
N TRP A 117 -8.28 -18.97 3.59
CA TRP A 117 -9.39 -19.74 3.03
C TRP A 117 -9.41 -19.68 1.50
N VAL A 118 -9.16 -18.50 0.90
CA VAL A 118 -9.07 -18.35 -0.57
C VAL A 118 -7.90 -19.16 -1.15
N LYS A 119 -6.74 -19.17 -0.46
CA LYS A 119 -5.60 -20.00 -0.87
C LYS A 119 -5.95 -21.50 -0.84
N GLU A 120 -6.69 -21.92 0.17
CA GLU A 120 -7.13 -23.31 0.28
C GLU A 120 -8.14 -23.67 -0.82
N GLN A 121 -9.10 -22.80 -1.13
CA GLN A 121 -10.01 -23.02 -2.25
C GLN A 121 -9.26 -23.14 -3.58
N ALA A 122 -8.27 -22.27 -3.82
CA ALA A 122 -7.45 -22.37 -5.02
C ALA A 122 -6.66 -23.68 -5.11
N ARG A 123 -6.16 -24.19 -3.97
CA ARG A 123 -5.50 -25.50 -3.90
C ARG A 123 -6.46 -26.65 -4.22
N LEU A 124 -7.67 -26.59 -3.69
CA LEU A 124 -8.71 -27.59 -3.93
C LEU A 124 -9.20 -27.57 -5.39
N SER A 125 -9.41 -26.39 -5.97
CA SER A 125 -9.78 -26.24 -7.39
C SER A 125 -8.67 -26.72 -8.33
N GLY A 126 -7.40 -26.42 -8.03
CA GLY A 126 -6.27 -26.88 -8.85
C GLY A 126 -6.06 -28.40 -8.80
N ASN A 127 -6.43 -29.06 -7.69
CA ASN A 127 -6.44 -30.52 -7.59
C ASN A 127 -7.64 -31.17 -8.32
N LEU A 128 -8.73 -30.42 -8.55
CA LEU A 128 -9.89 -30.89 -9.31
C LEU A 128 -9.67 -30.83 -10.83
N GLU A 129 -8.79 -29.95 -11.31
CA GLU A 129 -8.41 -29.86 -12.73
C GLU A 129 -7.31 -30.85 -13.16
N ASN A 130 -6.65 -31.53 -12.22
CA ASN A 130 -5.70 -32.62 -12.48
C ASN A 130 -6.14 -33.88 -11.69
N PRO A 131 -7.07 -34.69 -12.22
CA PRO A 131 -7.38 -36.01 -11.68
C PRO A 131 -6.23 -37.01 -11.84
#